data_AF-A0A2V7D121-F1
#
_entry.id   AF-A0A2V7D121-F1
#
_cell.length_a   1.000
_cell.length_b   1.000
_cell.length_c   1.000
_cell.angle_alpha   90.00
_cell.angle_beta   90.00
_cell.angle_gamma   90.00
#
_symmetry.space_group_name_H-M   'P 1'
#
loop_
_entity.id
_entity.type
_entity.pdbx_description
1 polymer ?
#
loop_
_entity_poly.entity_id
_entity_poly.type
_entity_poly.pdbx_seq_one_letter_code
_entity_poly.pdbx_strand_id
1 'polypeptide(L)'
;MSVSDDVSARLAAALRANETLWECLQRCRGLNLPAWYLGAGCVAQTIWSLAHGKAPGADILDYDLVYYDRDLSEERERKMTRYAREQTHGTHPQPAGFAARL
;
A
#
# COMPACT_ATOMS: atom_id res chain seq x y z
N MET A 1 -8.60 -27.62 1.15
CA MET A 1 -7.96 -26.36 1.55
C MET A 1 -7.96 -26.31 3.07
N SER A 2 -6.83 -26.01 3.70
CA SER A 2 -6.81 -25.77 5.14
C SER A 2 -7.57 -24.48 5.45
N VAL A 3 -8.08 -24.31 6.67
CA VAL A 3 -8.74 -23.05 7.10
C VAL A 3 -7.82 -21.83 6.88
N SER A 4 -6.50 -22.01 6.98
CA SER A 4 -5.52 -20.96 6.71
C SER A 4 -5.46 -20.56 5.23
N ASP A 5 -5.64 -21.51 4.31
CA ASP A 5 -5.65 -21.23 2.87
C ASP A 5 -6.90 -20.42 2.47
N ASP A 6 -8.04 -20.71 3.11
CA ASP A 6 -9.29 -19.97 2.89
C ASP A 6 -9.19 -18.50 3.33
N VAL A 7 -8.67 -18.26 4.53
CA VAL A 7 -8.48 -16.89 5.06
C VAL A 7 -7.53 -16.09 4.17
N SER A 8 -6.42 -16.69 3.75
CA SER A 8 -5.45 -16.03 2.87
C SER A 8 -6.04 -15.68 1.50
N ALA A 9 -6.82 -16.60 0.91
CA ALA A 9 -7.50 -16.36 -0.36
C ALA A 9 -8.54 -15.23 -0.27
N ARG A 10 -9.33 -15.22 0.81
CA ARG A 10 -10.34 -14.18 1.07
C ARG A 10 -9.69 -12.81 1.30
N LEU A 11 -8.60 -12.75 2.05
CA LEU A 11 -7.83 -11.52 2.22
C LEU A 11 -7.30 -11.02 0.87
N ALA A 12 -6.68 -11.88 0.07
CA ALA A 12 -6.15 -11.49 -1.23
C ALA A 12 -7.26 -11.02 -2.19
N ALA A 13 -8.45 -11.62 -2.13
CA ALA A 13 -9.61 -11.17 -2.91
C ALA A 13 -10.08 -9.78 -2.45
N ALA A 14 -10.21 -9.55 -1.13
CA ALA A 14 -10.59 -8.26 -0.57
C ALA A 14 -9.62 -7.14 -0.97
N LEU A 15 -8.31 -7.40 -0.89
CA LEU A 15 -7.28 -6.42 -1.24
C LEU A 15 -7.23 -6.13 -2.75
N ARG A 16 -7.49 -7.12 -3.61
CA ARG A 16 -7.59 -6.89 -5.07
C ARG A 16 -8.83 -6.09 -5.47
N ALA A 17 -9.88 -6.10 -4.66
CA ALA A 17 -11.07 -5.27 -4.90
C ALA A 17 -10.81 -3.78 -4.63
N ASN A 18 -9.75 -3.44 -3.88
CA ASN A 18 -9.29 -2.07 -3.71
C ASN A 18 -8.31 -1.72 -4.85
N GLU A 19 -8.83 -1.12 -5.92
CA GLU A 19 -8.07 -0.79 -7.13
C GLU A 19 -6.87 0.12 -6.81
N THR A 20 -7.05 1.13 -5.97
CA THR A 20 -5.98 2.04 -5.54
C THR A 20 -4.88 1.30 -4.79
N LEU A 21 -5.24 0.38 -3.89
CA LEU A 21 -4.27 -0.47 -3.20
C LEU A 21 -3.46 -1.31 -4.19
N TRP A 22 -4.16 -1.95 -5.12
CA TRP A 22 -3.54 -2.81 -6.13
C TRP A 22 -2.62 -2.02 -7.06
N GLU A 23 -3.04 -0.84 -7.47
CA GLU A 23 -2.24 0.08 -8.28
C GLU A 23 -0.98 0.53 -7.54
N CYS A 24 -1.10 0.92 -6.26
CA CYS A 24 0.03 1.25 -5.40
C CYS A 24 1.06 0.10 -5.36
N LEU A 25 0.60 -1.14 -5.18
CA LEU A 25 1.49 -2.32 -5.20
C LEU A 25 2.21 -2.49 -6.54
N GLN A 26 1.51 -2.32 -7.67
CA GLN A 26 2.14 -2.44 -8.99
C GLN A 26 3.18 -1.34 -9.25
N ARG A 27 2.87 -0.08 -8.89
CA ARG A 27 3.80 1.04 -9.02
C ARG A 27 5.03 0.87 -8.12
N CYS A 28 4.84 0.37 -6.90
CA CYS A 28 5.93 0.13 -5.95
C CYS A 28 6.90 -0.98 -6.39
N ARG A 29 6.45 -1.95 -7.20
CA ARG A 29 7.37 -2.95 -7.79
C ARG A 29 8.46 -2.31 -8.66
N GLY A 30 8.19 -1.15 -9.27
CA GLY A 30 9.18 -0.40 -10.05
C GLY A 30 10.31 0.23 -9.22
N LEU A 31 10.17 0.29 -7.90
CA LEU A 31 11.14 0.92 -7.00
C LEU A 31 12.44 0.13 -6.79
N ASN A 32 12.43 -1.16 -7.15
CA ASN A 32 13.55 -2.07 -6.91
C ASN A 32 14.10 -2.01 -5.46
N LEU A 33 13.19 -1.86 -4.49
CA LEU A 33 13.54 -1.87 -3.06
C LEU A 33 13.78 -3.32 -2.60
N PRO A 34 14.83 -3.57 -1.81
CA PRO A 34 15.24 -4.93 -1.45
C PRO A 34 14.26 -5.61 -0.49
N ALA A 35 13.55 -4.85 0.34
CA ALA A 35 12.52 -5.36 1.24
C ALA A 35 11.50 -4.26 1.52
N TRP A 36 10.28 -4.44 1.03
CA TRP A 36 9.18 -3.50 1.23
C TRP A 36 7.85 -4.22 1.33
N TYR A 37 6.89 -3.59 1.99
CA TYR A 37 5.51 -4.02 2.02
C TYR A 37 4.58 -2.80 2.09
N LEU A 38 3.39 -2.95 1.54
CA LEU A 38 2.29 -2.02 1.76
C LEU A 38 1.53 -2.49 3.01
N GLY A 39 1.32 -1.60 3.97
CA GLY A 39 0.79 -1.97 5.27
C GLY A 39 -0.21 -0.97 5.84
N ALA A 40 -0.36 -1.04 7.16
CA ALA A 40 -1.12 -0.11 7.98
C ALA A 40 -2.64 -0.06 7.69
N GLY A 41 -3.25 1.12 7.85
CA GLY A 41 -4.68 1.33 7.91
C GLY A 41 -5.43 0.86 6.67
N CYS A 42 -4.85 1.05 5.48
CA CYS A 42 -5.51 0.73 4.22
C CYS A 42 -5.93 -0.74 4.09
N VAL A 43 -5.16 -1.68 4.65
CA VAL A 43 -5.47 -3.13 4.63
C VAL A 43 -6.70 -3.42 5.50
N ALA A 44 -6.68 -2.95 6.75
CA ALA A 44 -7.78 -3.17 7.69
C ALA A 44 -9.06 -2.43 7.25
N GLN A 45 -8.92 -1.18 6.78
CA GLN A 45 -10.03 -0.37 6.29
C GLN A 45 -10.66 -0.94 5.03
N THR A 46 -9.89 -1.58 4.14
CA THR A 46 -10.47 -2.30 2.99
C THR A 46 -11.39 -3.43 3.45
N ILE A 47 -10.93 -4.23 4.42
CA ILE A 47 -11.70 -5.35 4.98
C ILE A 47 -12.95 -4.82 5.69
N TRP A 48 -12.82 -3.79 6.52
CA TRP A 48 -13.95 -3.19 7.23
C TRP A 48 -14.96 -2.55 6.28
N SER A 49 -14.50 -1.84 5.25
CA SER A 49 -15.40 -1.23 4.26
C SER A 49 -16.26 -2.29 3.58
N LEU A 50 -15.63 -3.38 3.12
CA LEU A 50 -16.36 -4.53 2.55
C LEU A 50 -17.33 -5.16 3.55
N ALA A 51 -16.91 -5.34 4.81
CA ALA A 51 -17.77 -5.91 5.86
C ALA A 51 -19.00 -5.03 6.17
N HIS A 52 -18.92 -3.73 5.94
CA HIS A 52 -20.02 -2.78 6.11
C HIS A 52 -20.77 -2.48 4.80
N GLY A 53 -20.49 -3.20 3.71
CA GLY A 53 -21.14 -2.99 2.41
C GLY A 53 -20.75 -1.68 1.70
N LYS A 54 -19.63 -1.07 2.10
CA LYS A 54 -19.05 0.10 1.44
C LYS A 54 -18.11 -0.31 0.30
N ALA A 55 -17.77 0.66 -0.55
CA ALA A 55 -16.74 0.48 -1.56
C ALA A 55 -15.38 0.10 -0.91
N PRO A 56 -14.54 -0.76 -1.53
CA PRO A 56 -13.31 -1.28 -0.92
C PRO A 56 -12.27 -0.20 -0.55
N GLY A 57 -12.28 0.94 -1.24
CA GLY A 57 -11.42 2.09 -0.97
C GLY A 57 -12.07 3.21 -0.16
N ALA A 58 -13.27 2.99 0.38
CA ALA A 58 -14.03 4.03 1.07
C ALA A 58 -13.29 4.50 2.35
N ASP A 59 -13.25 5.81 2.54
CA ASP A 59 -12.71 6.46 3.75
C ASP A 59 -11.23 6.12 4.05
N ILE A 60 -10.47 5.62 3.07
CA ILE A 60 -9.02 5.40 3.19
C ILE A 60 -8.31 6.72 2.86
N LEU A 61 -7.58 7.24 3.85
CA LEU A 61 -6.92 8.55 3.76
C LEU A 61 -5.51 8.47 3.20
N ASP A 62 -4.83 7.35 3.42
CA ASP A 62 -3.44 7.15 3.05
C ASP A 62 -3.09 5.68 2.79
N TYR A 63 -1.93 5.50 2.15
CA TYR A 63 -1.37 4.20 1.77
C TYR A 63 0.10 4.17 2.17
N ASP A 64 0.40 3.44 3.24
CA ASP A 64 1.74 3.37 3.80
C ASP A 64 2.60 2.31 3.10
N LEU A 65 3.63 2.79 2.40
CA LEU A 65 4.74 1.95 1.94
C LEU A 65 5.81 1.91 3.03
N VAL A 66 6.10 0.71 3.53
CA VAL A 66 7.18 0.47 4.47
C VAL A 66 8.31 -0.24 3.76
N TYR A 67 9.55 0.21 3.97
CA TYR A 67 10.70 -0.43 3.36
C TYR A 67 11.93 -0.40 4.27
N TYR A 68 12.82 -1.35 4.00
CA TYR A 68 14.15 -1.45 4.60
C TYR A 68 15.21 -1.17 3.53
N ASP A 69 16.17 -0.33 3.86
CA ASP A 69 17.35 -0.07 3.04
C ASP A 69 18.59 0.05 3.96
N ARG A 70 19.71 -0.54 3.54
CA ARG A 70 20.99 -0.44 4.25
C ARG A 70 21.65 0.93 4.05
N ASP A 71 21.32 1.61 2.95
CA ASP A 71 21.77 2.97 2.69
C ASP A 71 20.90 3.97 3.44
N LEU A 72 21.43 4.46 4.56
CA LEU A 72 20.77 5.44 5.44
C LEU A 72 20.98 6.90 5.01
N SER A 73 21.58 7.16 3.86
CA SER A 73 21.85 8.54 3.42
C SER A 73 20.57 9.34 3.17
N GLU A 74 20.63 10.64 3.45
CA GLU A 74 19.54 11.58 3.12
C GLU A 74 19.26 11.61 1.62
N GLU A 75 20.28 11.42 0.77
CA GLU A 75 20.10 11.39 -0.67
C GLU A 75 19.25 10.20 -1.12
N ARG A 76 19.48 9.04 -0.51
CA ARG A 76 18.66 7.84 -0.72
C ARG A 76 17.22 8.07 -0.29
N GLU A 77 17.02 8.68 0.87
CA GLU A 77 15.71 9.04 1.39
C GLU A 77 14.98 10.03 0.48
N ARG A 78 15.63 11.13 0.09
CA ARG A 78 15.06 12.13 -0.81
C ARG A 78 14.68 11.54 -2.18
N LYS A 79 15.51 10.65 -2.72
CA LYS A 79 15.21 9.94 -3.97
C LYS A 79 13.95 9.10 -3.83
N MET A 80 13.82 8.40 -2.70
CA MET A 80 12.67 7.55 -2.42
C MET A 80 11.39 8.36 -2.23
N THR A 81 11.44 9.44 -1.43
CA THR A 81 10.31 10.36 -1.24
C THR A 81 9.88 11.04 -2.54
N ARG A 82 10.82 11.41 -3.42
CA ARG A 82 10.49 12.00 -4.72
C ARG A 82 9.75 10.99 -5.60
N TYR A 83 10.27 9.78 -5.72
CA TYR A 83 9.65 8.75 -6.55
C TYR A 83 8.25 8.37 -6.03
N ALA A 84 8.11 8.21 -4.71
CA ALA A 84 6.82 8.03 -4.04
C ALA A 84 5.76 9.07 -4.47
N ARG A 85 6.16 10.35 -4.50
CA ARG A 85 5.28 11.46 -4.93
C ARG A 85 4.95 11.40 -6.42
N GLU A 86 5.92 11.06 -7.27
CA GLU A 86 5.71 10.94 -8.71
C GLU A 86 4.77 9.77 -9.05
N GLN A 87 4.85 8.68 -8.30
CA GLN A 87 3.97 7.51 -8.46
C GLN A 87 2.58 7.68 -7.85
N THR A 88 2.27 8.79 -7.19
CA THR A 88 0.93 9.07 -6.63
C THR A 88 0.21 10.18 -7.39
N HIS A 89 0.81 10.74 -8.44
CA HIS A 89 0.23 11.78 -9.30
C HIS A 89 -0.78 11.24 -10.33
N GLY A 90 -1.80 10.50 -9.87
CA GLY A 90 -2.91 10.01 -10.69
C GLY A 90 -4.23 9.90 -9.91
N THR A 91 -5.20 10.74 -10.30
CA THR A 91 -6.67 10.66 -10.08
C THR A 91 -7.27 10.50 -8.68
N HIS A 92 -6.52 10.22 -7.62
CA HIS A 92 -7.05 10.14 -6.25
C HIS A 92 -6.42 11.20 -5.33
N PRO A 93 -7.17 11.68 -4.30
CA PRO A 93 -6.64 12.63 -3.32
C PRO A 93 -5.34 12.09 -2.73
N GLN A 94 -4.36 12.98 -2.56
CA GLN A 94 -3.03 12.61 -2.08
C GLN A 94 -3.15 11.83 -0.77
N PRO A 95 -2.51 10.64 -0.65
CA PRO A 95 -2.33 10.03 0.66
C PRO A 95 -1.49 10.97 1.51
N ALA A 96 -2.01 11.34 2.68
CA ALA A 96 -1.38 12.31 3.60
C ALA A 96 0.00 11.85 4.12
N GLY A 97 0.32 10.56 3.97
CA GLY A 97 1.63 9.99 4.21
C GLY A 97 1.99 9.00 3.09
N PHE A 98 3.23 9.08 2.60
CA PHE A 98 3.82 8.03 1.81
C PHE A 98 5.26 7.87 2.29
N ALA A 99 5.63 6.62 2.61
CA ALA A 99 6.90 6.18 3.18
C ALA A 99 7.04 6.33 4.70
N ALA A 100 6.97 5.20 5.40
CA ALA A 100 7.58 5.03 6.72
C ALA A 100 8.81 4.13 6.56
N ARG A 101 9.97 4.63 7.00
CA ARG A 101 11.24 3.90 6.99
C ARG A 101 11.37 3.08 8.28
N LEU A 102 11.74 1.81 8.17
CA LEU A 102 12.16 0.97 9.31
C LEU A 102 13.66 1.05 9.56
#